data_AF-A0A1Y2EB63-F1
#
_entry.id   AF-A0A1Y2EB63-F1
#
_cell.length_a   1.000
_cell.length_b   1.000
_cell.length_c   1.000
_cell.angle_alpha   90.00
_cell.angle_beta   90.00
_cell.angle_gamma   90.00
#
_symmetry.space_group_name_H-M   'P 1'
#
loop_
_entity.id
_entity.type
_entity.pdbx_description
1 polymer ?
#
loop_
_entity_poly.entity_id
_entity_poly.type
_entity_poly.pdbx_seq_one_letter_code
_entity_poly.pdbx_strand_id
1 'polypeptide(L)'
;MMSDNPIAKLGLSCPNGGRFYICQDSDVRFLGCCDIDPCADGSGDCPSSSLYGASFNKDSYNNVDAQDCISPYGSSTWWTCQNAKPPFIGCCLNNPCNDGCAEFDVLAARLSDDSSKAAPFLTSSSSSSPYITTTSSSATSETPTNVMSINTDINRRRRK
;
A
#
# COMPACT_ATOMS: atom_id res chain seq x y z
N MET A 1 26.33 0.95 4.11
CA MET A 1 25.24 0.40 4.93
C MET A 1 23.98 0.55 4.09
N MET A 2 23.60 -0.47 3.32
CA MET A 2 22.33 -0.43 2.57
C MET A 2 21.23 -0.45 3.62
N SER A 3 20.36 0.54 3.63
CA SER A 3 19.16 0.51 4.45
C SER A 3 18.39 -0.76 4.09
N ASP A 4 18.23 -1.67 5.06
CA ASP A 4 17.41 -2.87 4.91
C ASP A 4 15.95 -2.46 4.80
N ASN A 5 15.53 -2.10 3.58
CA ASN A 5 14.16 -1.76 3.27
C ASN A 5 13.42 -3.05 2.83
N PRO A 6 12.58 -3.63 3.69
CA PRO A 6 11.85 -4.86 3.40
C PRO A 6 10.87 -4.68 2.24
N ILE A 7 10.32 -3.48 2.02
CA ILE A 7 9.43 -3.18 0.89
C ILE A 7 10.18 -3.40 -0.42
N ALA A 8 11.39 -2.84 -0.54
CA ALA A 8 12.21 -3.01 -1.74
C ALA A 8 12.74 -4.45 -1.87
N LYS A 9 13.20 -5.06 -0.77
CA LYS A 9 13.78 -6.40 -0.75
C LYS A 9 12.77 -7.49 -1.13
N LEU A 10 11.55 -7.41 -0.61
CA LEU A 10 10.49 -8.37 -0.88
C LEU A 10 9.64 -7.98 -2.10
N GLY A 11 9.84 -6.77 -2.64
CA GLY A 11 9.06 -6.24 -3.76
C GLY A 11 7.59 -5.97 -3.39
N LEU A 12 7.35 -5.54 -2.14
CA LEU A 12 6.02 -5.27 -1.62
C LEU A 12 5.39 -4.10 -2.37
N SER A 13 4.15 -4.25 -2.82
CA SER A 13 3.48 -3.27 -3.67
C SER A 13 1.97 -3.30 -3.53
N CYS A 14 1.34 -2.25 -4.02
CA CYS A 14 -0.11 -2.06 -3.98
C CYS A 14 -0.66 -1.91 -5.40
N PRO A 15 -1.05 -3.02 -6.04
CA PRO A 15 -1.44 -3.01 -7.45
C PRO A 15 -2.78 -2.30 -7.71
N ASN A 16 -3.66 -2.26 -6.71
CA ASN A 16 -5.05 -1.79 -6.87
C ASN A 16 -5.33 -0.42 -6.22
N GLY A 17 -4.34 0.22 -5.59
CA GLY A 17 -4.52 1.47 -4.85
C GLY A 17 -3.74 1.50 -3.55
N GLY A 18 -3.57 2.68 -2.98
CA GLY A 18 -2.84 2.86 -1.73
C GLY A 18 -1.32 2.77 -1.82
N ARG A 19 -0.73 2.75 -0.64
CA ARG A 19 0.71 2.65 -0.40
C ARG A 19 0.95 1.51 0.58
N PHE A 20 2.08 0.83 0.41
CA PHE A 20 2.41 -0.29 1.28
C PHE A 20 3.01 0.26 2.58
N TYR A 21 2.43 -0.10 3.71
CA TYR A 21 2.88 0.30 5.04
C TYR A 21 3.27 -0.90 5.89
N ILE A 22 4.25 -0.66 6.76
CA ILE A 22 4.69 -1.58 7.82
C ILE A 22 4.76 -0.75 9.10
N CYS A 23 3.71 -0.81 9.93
CA CYS A 23 3.62 -0.05 11.17
C CYS A 23 4.23 -0.84 12.33
N GLN A 24 5.52 -1.17 12.24
CA GLN A 24 6.17 -2.10 13.18
C GLN A 24 6.12 -1.66 14.66
N ASP A 25 6.01 -0.34 14.90
CA ASP A 25 6.04 0.31 16.23
C ASP A 25 4.67 0.83 16.68
N SER A 26 3.60 0.53 15.94
CA SER A 26 2.21 0.94 16.26
C SER A 26 1.51 -0.09 17.17
N ASP A 27 0.44 0.36 17.84
CA ASP A 27 -0.40 -0.49 18.70
C ASP A 27 -0.91 -1.72 17.94
N VAL A 28 -1.46 -1.48 16.75
CA VAL A 28 -1.68 -2.49 15.72
C VAL A 28 -0.49 -2.48 14.78
N ARG A 29 0.25 -3.57 14.71
CA ARG A 29 1.43 -3.68 13.84
C ARG A 29 1.05 -3.90 12.38
N PHE A 30 0.29 -2.97 11.79
CA PHE A 30 -0.31 -3.11 10.47
C PHE A 30 0.73 -3.42 9.38
N LEU A 31 0.30 -4.27 8.45
CA LEU A 31 1.07 -4.68 7.30
C LEU A 31 0.13 -4.75 6.09
N GLY A 32 0.33 -3.92 5.07
CA GLY A 32 -0.47 -4.00 3.85
C GLY A 32 -0.62 -2.67 3.13
N CYS A 33 -1.57 -2.64 2.20
CA CYS A 33 -1.83 -1.48 1.37
C CYS A 33 -2.97 -0.63 1.95
N CYS A 34 -2.69 0.65 2.18
CA CYS A 34 -3.67 1.61 2.67
C CYS A 34 -3.58 2.93 1.89
N ASP A 35 -4.72 3.57 1.63
CA ASP A 35 -4.75 4.93 1.03
C ASP A 35 -4.39 6.03 2.05
N ILE A 36 -4.63 5.77 3.33
CA ILE A 36 -4.29 6.65 4.45
C ILE A 36 -3.07 6.05 5.16
N ASP A 37 -2.18 6.87 5.71
CA ASP A 37 -1.04 6.39 6.48
C ASP A 37 -1.52 5.83 7.84
N PRO A 38 -1.53 4.50 8.04
CA PRO A 38 -2.01 3.89 9.27
C PRO A 38 -0.98 4.04 10.41
N CYS A 39 0.26 4.39 10.10
CA CYS A 39 1.31 4.54 11.10
C CYS A 39 1.36 5.97 11.68
N ALA A 40 0.63 6.92 11.09
CA ALA A 40 0.78 8.35 11.35
C ALA A 40 0.46 8.78 12.79
N ASP A 41 -0.53 8.15 13.42
CA ASP A 41 -0.96 8.45 14.79
C ASP A 41 -0.53 7.37 15.81
N GLY A 42 0.20 6.35 15.36
CA GLY A 42 0.64 5.23 16.18
C GLY A 42 -0.42 4.14 16.38
N SER A 43 -1.65 4.29 15.90
CA SER A 43 -2.70 3.27 16.03
C SER A 43 -2.40 2.03 15.19
N GLY A 44 -1.93 2.23 13.95
CA GLY A 44 -1.85 1.17 12.95
C GLY A 44 -3.18 0.86 12.27
N ASP A 45 -4.21 1.69 12.45
CA ASP A 45 -5.52 1.41 11.91
C ASP A 45 -5.62 1.83 10.44
N CYS A 46 -5.86 0.85 9.57
CA CYS A 46 -6.28 1.09 8.19
C CYS A 46 -7.78 0.75 8.06
N PRO A 47 -8.66 1.76 7.84
CA PRO A 47 -10.08 1.51 7.63
C PRO A 47 -10.33 0.62 6.42
N SER A 48 -11.35 -0.25 6.48
CA SER A 48 -11.69 -1.17 5.39
C SER A 48 -11.96 -0.47 4.06
N SER A 49 -12.52 0.74 4.07
CA SER A 49 -12.77 1.55 2.86
C SER A 49 -11.49 2.11 2.21
N SER A 50 -10.37 2.04 2.90
CA SER A 50 -9.05 2.52 2.44
C SER A 50 -8.04 1.38 2.30
N LEU A 51 -8.48 0.14 2.51
CA LEU A 51 -7.66 -1.06 2.52
C LEU A 51 -7.66 -1.70 1.13
N TYR A 52 -6.47 -2.06 0.66
CA TYR A 52 -6.28 -2.72 -0.63
C TYR A 52 -5.50 -4.02 -0.51
N GLY A 53 -5.74 -4.94 -1.43
CA GLY A 53 -4.95 -6.16 -1.55
C GLY A 53 -3.50 -5.83 -1.91
N ALA A 54 -2.57 -6.47 -1.22
CA ALA A 54 -1.15 -6.25 -1.45
C ALA A 54 -0.52 -7.36 -2.30
N SER A 55 0.61 -7.00 -2.91
CA SER A 55 1.41 -7.89 -3.75
C SER A 55 2.87 -7.88 -3.32
N PHE A 56 3.65 -8.81 -3.85
CA PHE A 56 5.07 -8.96 -3.59
C PHE A 56 5.78 -9.49 -4.84
N ASN A 57 7.12 -9.44 -4.87
CA ASN A 57 7.87 -10.11 -5.94
C ASN A 57 7.78 -11.63 -5.76
N LYS A 58 7.22 -12.34 -6.75
CA LYS A 58 7.10 -13.81 -6.73
C LYS A 58 8.42 -14.53 -6.41
N ASP A 59 9.57 -13.96 -6.79
CA ASP A 59 10.88 -14.57 -6.57
C ASP A 59 11.30 -14.51 -5.09
N SER A 60 10.65 -13.62 -4.32
CA SER A 60 10.84 -13.47 -2.87
C SER A 60 9.95 -14.43 -2.06
N TYR A 61 9.15 -15.31 -2.67
CA TYR A 61 8.18 -16.18 -1.98
C TYR A 61 8.75 -16.92 -0.76
N ASN A 62 9.94 -17.50 -0.91
CA ASN A 62 10.60 -18.25 0.18
C ASN A 62 11.11 -17.36 1.33
N ASN A 63 11.05 -16.04 1.18
CA ASN A 63 11.43 -15.04 2.20
C ASN A 63 10.20 -14.33 2.78
N VAL A 64 8.99 -14.73 2.40
CA VAL A 64 7.73 -14.12 2.80
C VAL A 64 7.01 -15.07 3.74
N ASP A 65 7.41 -15.04 5.01
CA ASP A 65 6.79 -15.85 6.05
C ASP A 65 5.37 -15.37 6.37
N ALA A 66 4.54 -16.32 6.80
CA ALA A 66 3.15 -16.03 7.15
C ALA A 66 3.07 -15.07 8.34
N GLN A 67 2.26 -14.02 8.18
CA GLN A 67 1.93 -13.10 9.26
C GLN A 67 0.54 -13.41 9.84
N ASP A 68 -0.14 -12.40 10.37
CA ASP A 68 -1.43 -12.56 11.01
C ASP A 68 -2.47 -11.58 10.47
N CYS A 69 -3.73 -11.87 10.75
CA CYS A 69 -4.85 -11.01 10.42
C CYS A 69 -5.34 -10.31 11.68
N ILE A 70 -5.83 -9.08 11.54
CA ILE A 70 -6.37 -8.33 12.67
C ILE A 70 -7.67 -9.00 13.12
N SER A 71 -7.90 -9.02 14.44
CA SER A 71 -9.11 -9.57 15.08
C SER A 71 -10.40 -9.05 14.41
N PRO A 72 -11.45 -9.88 14.26
CA PRO A 72 -11.65 -11.22 14.82
C PRO A 72 -11.00 -12.35 14.01
N TYR A 73 -10.24 -12.00 12.97
CA TYR A 73 -9.54 -12.97 12.14
C TYR A 73 -8.23 -13.41 12.80
N GLY A 74 -7.50 -14.29 12.12
CA GLY A 74 -6.18 -14.72 12.55
C GLY A 74 -5.40 -15.36 11.41
N SER A 75 -4.30 -16.03 11.76
CA SER A 75 -3.36 -16.57 10.78
C SER A 75 -3.95 -17.60 9.81
N SER A 76 -5.13 -18.17 10.10
CA SER A 76 -5.86 -19.06 9.18
C SER A 76 -6.41 -18.36 7.93
N THR A 77 -6.57 -17.04 7.97
CA THR A 77 -7.01 -16.20 6.83
C THR A 77 -5.86 -15.44 6.18
N TRP A 78 -4.61 -15.71 6.58
CA TRP A 78 -3.42 -15.18 5.93
C TRP A 78 -3.09 -16.01 4.68
N TRP A 79 -2.73 -15.33 3.61
CA TRP A 79 -2.35 -15.96 2.35
C TRP A 79 -1.05 -15.37 1.81
N THR A 80 -0.18 -16.26 1.33
CA THR A 80 0.98 -15.91 0.49
C THR A 80 0.86 -16.71 -0.81
N CYS A 81 0.45 -16.05 -1.89
CA CYS A 81 0.14 -16.69 -3.17
C CYS A 81 1.11 -16.25 -4.25
N GLN A 82 2.08 -17.10 -4.57
CA GLN A 82 3.10 -16.83 -5.59
C GLN A 82 2.54 -16.77 -7.02
N ASN A 83 1.51 -17.57 -7.31
CA ASN A 83 1.02 -17.80 -8.67
C ASN A 83 -0.21 -16.97 -9.06
N ALA A 84 -0.77 -16.20 -8.10
CA ALA A 84 -1.79 -15.21 -8.41
C ALA A 84 -1.22 -14.14 -9.36
N LYS A 85 -2.10 -13.42 -10.08
CA LYS A 85 -1.71 -12.40 -11.06
C LYS A 85 -2.34 -11.04 -10.73
N PRO A 86 -1.62 -10.12 -10.07
CA PRO A 86 -0.26 -10.27 -9.52
C PRO A 86 -0.23 -11.19 -8.28
N PRO A 87 0.97 -11.62 -7.80
CA PRO A 87 1.08 -12.41 -6.57
C PRO A 87 0.36 -11.73 -5.41
N PHE A 88 -0.25 -12.48 -4.51
CA PHE A 88 -1.00 -11.92 -3.39
C PHE A 88 -0.28 -12.17 -2.07
N ILE A 89 -0.26 -11.18 -1.20
CA ILE A 89 0.17 -11.29 0.18
C ILE A 89 -0.80 -10.52 1.07
N GLY A 90 -1.27 -11.14 2.15
CA GLY A 90 -2.12 -10.48 3.13
C GLY A 90 -3.28 -11.35 3.57
N CYS A 91 -4.28 -10.72 4.17
CA CYS A 91 -5.45 -11.43 4.67
C CYS A 91 -6.61 -11.34 3.68
N CYS A 92 -7.27 -12.49 3.46
CA CYS A 92 -8.40 -12.59 2.55
C CYS A 92 -9.42 -13.58 3.08
N LEU A 93 -10.71 -13.26 2.97
CA LEU A 93 -11.81 -14.16 3.35
C LEU A 93 -11.84 -15.43 2.49
N ASN A 94 -11.57 -15.28 1.20
CA ASN A 94 -11.59 -16.37 0.22
C ASN A 94 -10.17 -16.63 -0.31
N ASN A 95 -9.93 -17.83 -0.86
CA ASN A 95 -8.62 -18.20 -1.39
C ASN A 95 -8.22 -17.27 -2.56
N PRO A 96 -7.16 -16.44 -2.42
CA PRO A 96 -6.77 -15.48 -3.43
C PRO A 96 -5.73 -16.03 -4.42
N CYS A 97 -5.34 -17.31 -4.32
CA CYS A 97 -4.18 -17.83 -5.05
C CYS A 97 -4.38 -18.04 -6.56
N ASN A 98 -5.60 -17.83 -7.08
CA ASN A 98 -5.88 -17.84 -8.52
C ASN A 98 -5.90 -16.41 -9.09
N ASP A 99 -6.88 -15.61 -8.68
CA ASP A 99 -7.19 -14.31 -9.29
C ASP A 99 -6.88 -13.11 -8.38
N GLY A 100 -6.24 -13.35 -7.23
CA GLY A 100 -6.09 -12.35 -6.17
C GLY A 100 -7.28 -12.32 -5.22
N CYS A 101 -7.21 -11.45 -4.22
CA CYS A 101 -8.29 -11.25 -3.26
C CYS A 101 -9.29 -10.22 -3.82
N ALA A 102 -10.59 -10.55 -3.81
CA ALA A 102 -11.63 -9.60 -4.17
C ALA A 102 -11.61 -8.41 -3.21
N GLU A 103 -11.90 -7.21 -3.69
CA GLU A 103 -11.79 -5.95 -2.92
C GLU A 103 -12.52 -6.00 -1.57
N PHE A 104 -13.76 -6.51 -1.56
CA PHE A 104 -14.56 -6.66 -0.34
C PHE A 104 -14.17 -7.84 0.56
N ASP A 105 -13.29 -8.72 0.08
CA ASP A 105 -12.76 -9.85 0.84
C ASP A 105 -11.39 -9.56 1.45
N VAL A 106 -10.77 -8.42 1.13
CA VAL A 106 -9.49 -8.01 1.71
C VAL A 106 -9.70 -7.66 3.18
N LEU A 107 -8.85 -8.23 4.03
CA LEU A 107 -8.85 -8.00 5.47
C LEU A 107 -7.55 -7.34 5.91
N ALA A 108 -7.64 -6.54 6.96
CA ALA A 108 -6.47 -5.84 7.47
C ALA A 108 -5.51 -6.85 8.11
N ALA A 109 -4.25 -6.82 7.70
CA ALA A 109 -3.22 -7.71 8.19
C ALA A 109 -2.27 -6.99 9.15
N ARG A 110 -1.58 -7.78 9.98
CA ARG A 110 -0.59 -7.30 10.95
C ARG A 110 0.63 -8.20 10.94
N LEU A 111 1.76 -7.66 11.37
CA LEU A 111 2.95 -8.44 11.67
C LEU A 111 2.64 -9.49 12.74
N SER A 112 3.24 -10.67 12.58
CA SER A 112 3.17 -11.74 13.56
C SER A 112 3.81 -11.31 14.89
N ASP A 113 3.29 -11.84 15.99
CA ASP A 113 3.94 -11.76 17.31
C ASP A 113 5.16 -12.70 17.40
N ASP A 114 5.24 -13.69 16.51
CA ASP A 114 6.45 -14.49 16.33
C ASP A 114 7.52 -13.64 15.60
N SER A 115 8.53 -13.23 16.37
CA SER A 115 9.64 -12.41 15.86
C SER A 115 10.37 -13.04 14.67
N SER A 116 10.43 -14.37 14.58
CA SER A 116 11.11 -15.05 13.47
C SER A 116 10.34 -14.89 12.16
N LYS A 117 9.01 -14.98 12.21
CA LYS A 117 8.12 -14.75 11.07
C LYS A 117 8.06 -13.28 10.70
N ALA A 118 8.07 -12.37 11.67
CA ALA A 118 8.02 -10.94 11.40
C ALA A 118 9.33 -10.38 10.83
N ALA A 119 10.47 -11.02 11.13
CA ALA A 119 11.81 -10.53 10.78
C ALA A 119 12.00 -10.09 9.31
N PRO A 120 11.46 -10.78 8.29
CA PRO A 120 11.60 -10.36 6.89
C PRO A 120 10.97 -9.00 6.58
N PHE A 121 10.00 -8.56 7.39
CA PHE A 121 9.25 -7.31 7.22
C PHE A 121 9.76 -6.18 8.12
N LEU A 122 10.69 -6.45 9.03
CA LEU A 122 11.19 -5.42 9.94
C LEU A 122 12.28 -4.58 9.27
N THR A 123 12.21 -3.27 9.49
CA THR A 123 13.30 -2.36 9.13
C THR A 123 14.28 -2.26 10.28
N SER A 124 15.58 -2.27 9.97
CA SER A 124 16.61 -1.88 10.93
C SER A 124 16.46 -0.38 11.20
N SER A 125 15.89 -0.04 12.36
CA SER A 125 15.47 1.29 12.84
C SER A 125 16.18 2.48 12.17
N SER A 126 15.62 2.96 11.06
CA SER A 126 15.70 4.36 10.60
C SER A 126 14.85 4.51 9.35
N SER A 127 13.86 5.40 9.40
CA SER A 127 13.01 5.86 8.30
C SER A 127 11.93 4.88 7.79
N SER A 128 10.75 4.98 8.42
CA SER A 128 9.44 4.83 7.77
C SER A 128 9.28 5.88 6.66
N SER A 129 9.97 5.67 5.54
CA SER A 129 9.80 6.51 4.35
C SER A 129 8.82 5.81 3.42
N PRO A 130 7.67 6.44 3.13
CA PRO A 130 6.72 5.81 2.27
C PRO A 130 7.26 5.95 0.83
N TYR A 131 7.48 4.83 0.15
CA TYR A 131 8.00 4.83 -1.23
C TYR A 131 6.91 5.39 -2.16
N ILE A 132 7.23 6.45 -2.91
CA ILE A 132 6.37 6.97 -3.97
C ILE A 132 6.76 6.20 -5.23
N THR A 133 5.93 5.24 -5.64
CA THR A 133 6.03 4.66 -6.98
C THR A 133 5.58 5.71 -7.99
N THR A 134 6.51 6.28 -8.75
CA THR A 134 6.20 7.25 -9.80
C THR A 134 5.60 6.50 -10.99
N THR A 135 4.27 6.53 -11.11
CA THR A 135 3.57 6.01 -12.28
C THR A 135 3.86 6.90 -13.48
N SER A 136 4.55 6.36 -14.48
CA SER A 136 4.84 7.06 -15.74
C SER A 136 3.58 7.12 -16.59
N SER A 137 2.87 8.24 -16.55
CA SER A 137 1.76 8.53 -17.46
C SER A 137 2.29 8.80 -18.87
N SER A 138 2.09 7.84 -19.77
CA SER A 138 2.31 8.04 -21.21
C SER A 138 1.12 8.83 -21.77
N ALA A 139 1.21 10.16 -21.73
CA ALA A 139 0.28 11.04 -22.44
C ALA A 139 0.89 11.41 -23.80
N THR A 140 0.35 10.82 -24.86
CA THR A 140 0.63 11.17 -26.24
C THR A 140 0.21 12.62 -26.48
N SER A 141 1.19 13.46 -26.83
CA SER A 141 0.99 14.87 -27.19
C SER A 141 0.41 15.01 -28.59
N GLU A 142 -0.71 15.72 -28.72
CA GLU A 142 -1.09 16.41 -29.95
C GLU A 142 -1.17 17.94 -29.70
N THR A 143 -0.13 18.60 -30.20
CA THR A 143 -0.02 19.94 -30.82
C THR A 143 -0.61 21.20 -30.15
N PRO A 144 0.19 22.28 -29.97
CA PRO A 144 -0.24 23.55 -29.40
C PRO A 144 -0.82 24.50 -30.46
N THR A 145 -1.85 25.28 -30.12
CA THR A 145 -2.15 26.54 -30.81
C THR A 145 -2.26 27.67 -29.79
N ASN A 146 -1.48 28.72 -30.04
CA ASN A 146 -1.10 29.79 -29.14
C ASN A 146 -2.10 30.97 -29.24
N VAL A 147 -2.68 31.34 -28.09
CA VAL A 147 -2.93 32.70 -27.55
C VAL A 147 -3.46 33.83 -28.46
N MET A 148 -4.57 34.44 -28.03
CA MET A 148 -4.63 35.89 -27.82
C MET A 148 -5.52 36.23 -26.59
N SER A 149 -4.90 36.82 -25.58
CA SER A 149 -5.53 37.48 -24.44
C SER A 149 -5.92 38.91 -24.80
N ILE A 150 -7.09 39.35 -24.39
CA ILE A 150 -7.38 40.78 -24.19
C ILE A 150 -7.89 40.93 -22.76
N ASN A 151 -6.98 41.36 -21.88
CA ASN A 151 -7.35 41.96 -20.60
C ASN A 151 -7.78 43.40 -20.86
N THR A 152 -8.97 43.77 -20.42
CA THR A 152 -9.32 45.18 -20.22
C THR A 152 -9.89 45.34 -18.81
N ASP A 153 -9.08 45.92 -17.94
CA ASP A 153 -9.46 46.61 -16.71
C ASP A 153 -10.68 47.53 -16.93
N ILE A 154 -11.53 47.70 -15.91
CA ILE A 154 -11.91 49.01 -15.34
C ILE A 154 -12.90 48.82 -14.17
N ASN A 155 -12.43 49.18 -12.98
CA ASN A 155 -13.22 49.54 -11.81
C ASN A 155 -14.08 50.81 -12.09
N ARG A 156 -15.39 50.82 -11.77
CA ARG A 156 -16.06 51.89 -10.99
C ARG A 156 -17.59 51.78 -10.90
N ARG A 157 -18.06 51.58 -9.66
CA ARG A 157 -19.09 52.34 -8.92
C ARG A 157 -20.09 53.24 -9.68
N ARG A 158 -21.37 53.09 -9.25
CA ARG A 158 -22.46 54.08 -9.00
C ARG A 158 -23.62 54.19 -10.00
N ARG A 159 -24.82 54.03 -9.41
CA ARG A 159 -26.13 54.69 -9.67
C ARG A 159 -26.74 54.40 -11.04
N LYS A 160 -27.96 53.87 -11.13
CA LYS A 160 -29.21 54.45 -10.64
C LYS A 160 -30.30 53.37 -10.60
#